data_AF-A0A7J2RD07-F1
#
_entry.id   AF-A0A7J2RD07-F1
#
_cell.length_a   1.000
_cell.length_b   1.000
_cell.length_c   1.000
_cell.angle_alpha   90.00
_cell.angle_beta   90.00
_cell.angle_gamma   90.00
#
_symmetry.space_group_name_H-M   'P 1'
#
loop_
_entity.id
_entity.type
_entity.pdbx_description
1 polymer ?
#
loop_
_entity_poly.entity_id
_entity_poly.type
_entity_poly.pdbx_seq_one_letter_code
_entity_poly.pdbx_strand_id
1 'polypeptide(L)'
;MFDIIFISYDEPNADENWKLLKEIAPHAKRIHGVKGIPQAHIKAAKEVSTSHFFTVDGDNTVSDDFDWEKIIDFQKNDRRIHVWQCTNAVNNLIYGYGGIKLWPTDHIKNIQEYATDFTTSVATHGFKLHPDVASVTHFNTTPFNAWKSGFRESAKLASGNMVDERSLSRLMVWMSIGSDTEHGYACIFGAKCGALFGKMNGSDPQTMALINDFDWLLGEYNKSKSFTTKMTNQLKMYDLNPISFTKEQSLFLKKNLYFK
;
A
#
# COMPACT_ATOMS: atom_id res chain seq x y z
N MET A 1 12.77 2.46 23.19
CA MET A 1 12.73 2.08 21.78
C MET A 1 11.69 0.98 21.58
N PHE A 2 10.84 1.08 20.56
CA PHE A 2 9.86 0.05 20.23
C PHE A 2 10.50 -1.04 19.35
N ASP A 3 9.98 -2.26 19.40
CA ASP A 3 10.38 -3.31 18.47
C ASP A 3 10.06 -2.91 17.01
N ILE A 4 10.94 -3.28 16.07
CA ILE A 4 10.74 -3.06 14.63
C ILE A 4 10.69 -4.42 13.94
N ILE A 5 9.59 -4.68 13.23
CA ILE A 5 9.35 -5.93 12.50
C ILE A 5 9.29 -5.66 11.00
N PHE A 6 10.24 -6.21 10.25
CA PHE A 6 10.19 -6.27 8.79
C PHE A 6 9.30 -7.45 8.36
N ILE A 7 8.19 -7.16 7.70
CA ILE A 7 7.25 -8.18 7.21
C ILE A 7 7.47 -8.36 5.72
N SER A 8 7.82 -9.58 5.32
CA SER A 8 8.04 -9.92 3.91
C SER A 8 7.32 -11.23 3.54
N TYR A 9 7.00 -11.37 2.26
CA TYR A 9 6.37 -12.57 1.72
C TYR A 9 7.08 -13.06 0.46
N ASP A 10 6.78 -12.48 -0.69
CA ASP A 10 7.26 -12.91 -2.01
C ASP A 10 7.91 -11.76 -2.80
N GLU A 11 8.18 -10.63 -2.16
CA GLU A 11 8.78 -9.47 -2.81
C GLU A 11 10.25 -9.77 -3.21
N PRO A 12 10.62 -9.70 -4.50
CA PRO A 12 11.97 -10.03 -4.96
C PRO A 12 13.08 -9.17 -4.35
N ASN A 13 12.77 -7.93 -3.94
CA ASN A 13 13.70 -7.00 -3.32
C ASN A 13 13.72 -7.07 -1.78
N ALA A 14 12.94 -7.96 -1.15
CA ALA A 14 12.83 -8.01 0.31
C ALA A 14 14.16 -8.26 1.03
N ASP A 15 15.06 -9.07 0.45
CA ASP A 15 16.36 -9.37 1.05
C ASP A 15 17.31 -8.17 1.01
N GLU A 16 17.24 -7.36 -0.04
CA GLU A 16 18.03 -6.13 -0.15
C GLU A 16 17.48 -5.05 0.79
N ASN A 17 16.16 -4.83 0.77
CA ASN A 17 15.48 -3.90 1.67
C ASN A 17 15.70 -4.26 3.14
N TRP A 18 15.73 -5.55 3.47
CA TRP A 18 16.07 -6.03 4.81
C TRP A 18 17.49 -5.64 5.22
N LYS A 19 18.48 -5.79 4.32
CA LYS A 19 19.86 -5.37 4.61
C LYS A 19 19.95 -3.88 4.89
N LEU A 20 19.31 -3.05 4.05
CA LEU A 20 19.27 -1.59 4.23
C LEU A 20 18.62 -1.22 5.58
N LEU A 21 17.49 -1.85 5.93
CA LEU A 21 16.88 -1.62 7.24
C LEU A 21 17.82 -2.00 8.40
N LYS A 22 18.62 -3.06 8.28
CA LYS A 22 19.56 -3.47 9.32
C LYS A 22 20.70 -2.48 9.54
N GLU A 23 21.03 -1.65 8.55
CA GLU A 23 22.06 -0.60 8.69
C GLU A 23 21.60 0.51 9.63
N ILE A 24 20.33 0.93 9.54
CA ILE A 24 19.75 2.00 10.37
C ILE A 24 19.01 1.49 11.61
N ALA A 25 18.56 0.23 11.60
CA ALA A 25 17.88 -0.42 12.71
C ALA A 25 18.46 -1.83 12.99
N PRO A 26 19.68 -1.94 13.56
CA PRO A 26 20.35 -3.22 13.79
C PRO A 26 19.63 -4.18 14.75
N HIS A 27 18.63 -3.72 15.49
CA HIS A 27 17.81 -4.53 16.40
C HIS A 27 16.51 -5.01 15.75
N ALA A 28 16.17 -4.56 14.53
CA ALA A 28 14.99 -5.01 13.82
C ALA A 28 15.01 -6.53 13.63
N LYS A 29 13.83 -7.14 13.67
CA LYS A 29 13.58 -8.57 13.41
C LYS A 29 12.81 -8.71 12.10
N ARG A 30 12.91 -9.87 11.45
CA ARG A 30 12.19 -10.16 10.20
C ARG A 30 11.21 -11.31 10.41
N ILE A 31 10.00 -11.12 9.91
CA ILE A 31 9.01 -12.16 9.72
C ILE A 31 8.83 -12.37 8.22
N HIS A 32 8.95 -13.62 7.80
CA HIS A 32 8.92 -13.99 6.40
C HIS A 32 7.93 -15.13 6.13
N GLY A 33 7.31 -15.13 4.95
CA GLY A 33 6.55 -16.25 4.41
C GLY A 33 5.18 -16.51 5.06
N VAL A 34 4.63 -15.55 5.81
CA VAL A 34 3.30 -15.70 6.43
C VAL A 34 2.22 -15.34 5.42
N LYS A 35 1.38 -16.32 5.03
CA LYS A 35 0.27 -16.08 4.12
C LYS A 35 -0.82 -15.23 4.78
N GLY A 36 -1.14 -14.10 4.15
CA GLY A 36 -2.21 -13.18 4.56
C GLY A 36 -1.72 -12.01 5.42
N ILE A 37 -2.08 -10.79 5.03
CA ILE A 37 -1.70 -9.54 5.71
C ILE A 37 -2.05 -9.57 7.21
N PRO A 38 -3.28 -9.96 7.63
CA PRO A 38 -3.63 -10.00 9.05
C PRO A 38 -2.78 -10.98 9.84
N GLN A 39 -2.52 -12.17 9.29
CA GLN A 39 -1.76 -13.21 9.96
C GLN A 39 -0.29 -12.82 10.14
N ALA A 40 0.29 -12.12 9.17
CA ALA A 40 1.65 -11.59 9.28
C ALA A 40 1.77 -10.56 10.41
N HIS A 41 0.79 -9.66 10.55
CA HIS A 41 0.76 -8.66 11.62
C HIS A 41 0.47 -9.27 13.00
N ILE A 42 -0.43 -10.26 13.09
CA ILE A 42 -0.69 -11.00 14.33
C ILE A 42 0.57 -11.76 14.77
N LYS A 43 1.30 -12.38 13.83
CA LYS A 43 2.58 -13.02 14.14
C LYS A 43 3.60 -11.99 14.63
N ALA A 44 3.72 -10.84 13.98
CA ALA A 44 4.57 -9.74 14.43
C ALA A 44 4.27 -9.32 15.87
N ALA A 45 2.99 -9.10 16.20
CA ALA A 45 2.56 -8.73 17.55
C ALA A 45 2.85 -9.80 18.62
N LYS A 46 3.06 -11.06 18.24
CA LYS A 46 3.43 -12.15 19.17
C LYS A 46 4.93 -12.24 19.44
N GLU A 47 5.77 -11.68 18.55
CA GLU A 47 7.25 -11.74 18.61
C GLU A 47 7.90 -10.52 19.29
N VAL A 48 7.08 -9.52 19.62
CA VAL A 48 7.50 -8.25 20.25
C VAL A 48 7.21 -8.27 21.76
N SER A 49 8.00 -7.53 22.52
CA SER A 49 7.84 -7.38 23.97
C SER A 49 7.44 -5.95 24.36
N THR A 50 7.50 -5.00 23.44
CA THR A 50 7.12 -3.61 23.68
C THR A 50 5.61 -3.40 23.55
N SER A 51 5.07 -2.35 24.20
CA SER A 51 3.62 -2.04 24.17
C SER A 51 3.12 -1.65 22.77
N HIS A 52 4.02 -1.16 21.93
CA HIS A 52 3.80 -0.87 20.53
C HIS A 52 4.96 -1.42 19.71
N PHE A 53 4.75 -1.66 18.43
CA PHE A 53 5.80 -2.12 17.53
C PHE A 53 5.63 -1.53 16.13
N PHE A 54 6.74 -1.34 15.43
CA PHE A 54 6.74 -0.90 14.05
C PHE A 54 6.61 -2.08 13.09
N THR A 55 5.96 -1.84 11.95
CA THR A 55 6.09 -2.69 10.78
C THR A 55 6.70 -1.92 9.61
N VAL A 56 7.60 -2.59 8.89
CA VAL A 56 8.13 -2.18 7.59
C VAL A 56 7.81 -3.28 6.59
N ASP A 57 7.14 -2.93 5.49
CA ASP A 57 6.75 -3.90 4.46
C ASP A 57 7.95 -4.32 3.60
N GLY A 58 7.91 -5.53 3.03
CA GLY A 58 9.03 -6.16 2.31
C GLY A 58 9.53 -5.36 1.11
N ASP A 59 8.66 -4.56 0.50
CA ASP A 59 8.95 -3.70 -0.64
C ASP A 59 9.40 -2.28 -0.26
N ASN A 60 9.54 -1.95 1.03
CA ASN A 60 9.89 -0.61 1.47
C ASN A 60 11.39 -0.43 1.75
N THR A 61 11.90 0.74 1.35
CA THR A 61 13.16 1.30 1.83
C THR A 61 12.85 2.44 2.79
N VAL A 62 13.42 2.39 3.99
CA VAL A 62 13.21 3.41 5.03
C VAL A 62 14.19 4.56 4.80
N SER A 63 13.72 5.79 4.98
CA SER A 63 14.57 6.99 4.91
C SER A 63 15.61 6.98 6.04
N ASP A 64 16.85 7.35 5.74
CA ASP A 64 17.92 7.48 6.74
C ASP A 64 17.58 8.55 7.80
N ASP A 65 16.78 9.55 7.42
CA ASP A 65 16.32 10.62 8.32
C ASP A 65 15.10 10.22 9.19
N PHE A 66 14.62 8.98 9.06
CA PHE A 66 13.48 8.53 9.85
C PHE A 66 13.87 8.30 11.31
N ASP A 67 13.44 9.23 12.16
CA ASP A 67 13.69 9.19 13.59
C ASP A 67 12.64 8.32 14.31
N TRP A 68 13.04 7.09 14.65
CA TRP A 68 12.25 6.14 15.43
C TRP A 68 11.95 6.62 16.86
N GLU A 69 12.69 7.60 17.38
CA GLU A 69 12.59 8.10 18.75
C GLU A 69 11.85 9.44 18.87
N LYS A 70 11.81 10.30 17.84
CA LYS A 70 11.08 11.60 17.82
C LYS A 70 9.58 11.49 18.14
N ILE A 71 9.09 10.28 18.28
CA ILE A 71 7.74 9.88 18.67
C ILE A 71 7.52 10.09 20.20
N ILE A 72 8.39 10.85 20.89
CA ILE A 72 8.33 11.17 22.33
C ILE A 72 7.02 11.83 22.79
N ASP A 73 6.25 12.46 21.89
CA ASP A 73 4.89 12.96 22.18
C ASP A 73 3.82 11.85 22.25
N PHE A 74 4.22 10.59 22.08
CA PHE A 74 3.38 9.43 22.31
C PHE A 74 3.04 9.33 23.79
N GLN A 75 1.82 9.73 24.15
CA GLN A 75 1.30 9.40 25.47
C GLN A 75 1.28 7.89 25.60
N LYS A 76 1.84 7.34 26.69
CA LYS A 76 1.97 5.88 26.93
C LYS A 76 0.67 5.09 26.74
N ASN A 77 -0.48 5.77 26.74
CA ASN A 77 -1.82 5.21 26.60
C ASN A 77 -2.46 5.47 25.22
N ASP A 78 -1.75 6.07 24.26
CA ASP A 78 -2.28 6.23 22.91
C ASP A 78 -2.44 4.84 22.28
N ARG A 79 -3.66 4.52 21.86
CA ARG A 79 -4.00 3.21 21.26
C ARG A 79 -4.29 3.34 19.78
N ARG A 80 -4.05 4.52 19.19
CA ARG A 80 -4.21 4.74 17.75
C ARG A 80 -3.16 3.96 16.98
N ILE A 81 -3.48 3.64 15.73
CA ILE A 81 -2.48 3.18 14.76
C ILE A 81 -1.82 4.42 14.16
N HIS A 82 -0.50 4.52 14.24
CA HIS A 82 0.22 5.64 13.65
C HIS A 82 0.73 5.22 12.28
N VAL A 83 0.55 6.08 11.29
CA VAL A 83 0.92 5.81 9.89
C VAL A 83 1.77 6.97 9.41
N TRP A 84 2.96 6.67 8.91
CA TRP A 84 3.81 7.67 8.24
C TRP A 84 3.59 7.61 6.74
N GLN A 85 3.85 8.73 6.07
CA GLN A 85 3.69 8.77 4.62
C GLN A 85 4.83 8.00 3.94
N CYS A 86 4.51 7.44 2.80
CA CYS A 86 5.45 6.74 1.94
C CYS A 86 5.33 7.28 0.52
N THR A 87 6.48 7.42 -0.13
CA THR A 87 6.55 7.77 -1.54
C THR A 87 6.34 6.52 -2.39
N ASN A 88 5.38 6.56 -3.29
CA ASN A 88 5.18 5.51 -4.28
C ASN A 88 6.24 5.61 -5.38
N ALA A 89 7.13 4.60 -5.52
CA ALA A 89 8.21 4.64 -6.51
C ALA A 89 7.75 4.67 -7.99
N VAL A 90 6.49 4.31 -8.26
CA VAL A 90 5.94 4.31 -9.62
C VAL A 90 5.33 5.64 -10.00
N ASN A 91 4.63 6.34 -9.11
CA ASN A 91 3.85 7.54 -9.47
C ASN A 91 4.11 8.77 -8.59
N ASN A 92 5.02 8.69 -7.63
CA ASN A 92 5.39 9.73 -6.68
C ASN A 92 4.24 10.26 -5.79
N LEU A 93 3.11 9.56 -5.70
CA LEU A 93 2.13 9.88 -4.66
C LEU A 93 2.77 9.70 -3.29
N ILE A 94 2.46 10.62 -2.38
CA ILE A 94 2.93 10.60 -0.99
C ILE A 94 1.69 10.51 -0.09
N TYR A 95 1.51 9.37 0.58
CA TYR A 95 0.43 9.12 1.55
C TYR A 95 0.67 7.80 2.31
N GLY A 96 -0.29 7.34 3.10
CA GLY A 96 -0.13 6.16 3.97
C GLY A 96 -0.06 4.78 3.28
N TYR A 97 -0.25 4.69 1.95
CA TYR A 97 -0.08 3.43 1.22
C TYR A 97 1.37 2.95 1.29
N GLY A 98 1.56 1.70 1.71
CA GLY A 98 2.90 1.13 1.92
C GLY A 98 3.71 1.80 3.03
N GLY A 99 3.13 2.74 3.80
CA GLY A 99 3.86 3.48 4.84
C GLY A 99 4.23 2.64 6.05
N ILE A 100 5.28 3.07 6.75
CA ILE A 100 5.66 2.55 8.07
C ILE A 100 4.51 2.80 9.04
N LYS A 101 4.24 1.81 9.90
CA LYS A 101 3.13 1.88 10.86
C LYS A 101 3.61 1.48 12.26
N LEU A 102 3.10 2.17 13.28
CA LEU A 102 3.26 1.80 14.69
C LEU A 102 1.92 1.28 15.20
N TRP A 103 1.95 0.11 15.79
CA TRP A 103 0.75 -0.62 16.19
C TRP A 103 0.72 -0.88 17.70
N PRO A 104 -0.42 -0.77 18.37
CA PRO A 104 -0.57 -1.25 19.74
C PRO A 104 -0.51 -2.77 19.79
N THR A 105 0.48 -3.32 20.51
CA THR A 105 0.79 -4.75 20.53
C THR A 105 -0.40 -5.59 20.95
N ASP A 106 -0.99 -5.29 22.11
CA ASP A 106 -2.12 -6.05 22.66
C ASP A 106 -3.36 -5.96 21.76
N HIS A 107 -3.53 -4.85 21.05
CA HIS A 107 -4.64 -4.71 20.11
C HIS A 107 -4.44 -5.66 18.93
N ILE A 108 -3.28 -5.61 18.26
CA ILE A 108 -3.04 -6.44 17.08
C ILE A 108 -2.97 -7.93 17.40
N LYS A 109 -2.39 -8.29 18.54
CA LYS A 109 -2.27 -9.68 18.99
C LYS A 109 -3.62 -10.38 19.16
N ASN A 110 -4.68 -9.62 19.47
CA ASN A 110 -6.01 -10.12 19.81
C ASN A 110 -7.07 -9.83 18.75
N ILE A 111 -6.70 -9.38 17.54
CA ILE A 111 -7.65 -9.18 16.45
C ILE A 111 -8.32 -10.51 16.08
N GLN A 112 -9.65 -10.50 16.03
CA GLN A 112 -10.48 -11.62 15.55
C GLN A 112 -11.21 -11.28 14.25
N GLU A 113 -11.57 -10.00 14.07
CA GLU A 113 -12.34 -9.51 12.94
C GLU A 113 -11.57 -8.40 12.22
N TYR A 114 -11.61 -8.41 10.90
CA TYR A 114 -11.01 -7.41 10.03
C TYR A 114 -11.73 -7.38 8.69
N ALA A 115 -11.63 -6.25 7.98
CA ALA A 115 -12.19 -6.09 6.65
C ALA A 115 -11.09 -6.11 5.57
N THR A 116 -11.49 -5.87 4.31
CA THR A 116 -10.61 -5.85 3.14
C THR A 116 -9.38 -4.95 3.32
N ASP A 117 -9.57 -3.72 3.83
CA ASP A 117 -8.46 -2.88 4.24
C ASP A 117 -8.13 -3.15 5.71
N PHE A 118 -7.08 -3.95 5.93
CA PHE A 118 -6.67 -4.38 7.26
C PHE A 118 -6.35 -3.18 8.17
N THR A 119 -5.60 -2.19 7.69
CA THR A 119 -5.12 -1.09 8.54
C THR A 119 -6.29 -0.24 9.04
N THR A 120 -7.20 0.15 8.13
CA THR A 120 -8.32 1.01 8.51
C THR A 120 -9.38 0.24 9.30
N SER A 121 -9.60 -1.05 9.00
CA SER A 121 -10.61 -1.86 9.70
C SER A 121 -10.24 -2.16 11.15
N VAL A 122 -8.95 -2.26 11.46
CA VAL A 122 -8.48 -2.53 12.83
C VAL A 122 -8.11 -1.25 13.59
N ALA A 123 -8.25 -0.07 12.99
CA ALA A 123 -8.05 1.23 13.64
C ALA A 123 -9.24 1.63 14.55
N THR A 124 -9.70 0.74 15.43
CA THR A 124 -10.89 0.93 16.28
C THR A 124 -10.74 2.07 17.29
N HIS A 125 -9.52 2.43 17.64
CA HIS A 125 -9.20 3.57 18.51
C HIS A 125 -8.79 4.81 17.70
N GLY A 126 -8.96 4.78 16.38
CA GLY A 126 -8.52 5.79 15.42
C GLY A 126 -7.14 5.54 14.83
N PHE A 127 -6.78 6.33 13.82
CA PHE A 127 -5.45 6.36 13.24
C PHE A 127 -4.88 7.79 13.27
N LYS A 128 -3.55 7.92 13.38
CA LYS A 128 -2.82 9.18 13.31
C LYS A 128 -1.91 9.15 12.08
N LEU A 129 -2.26 9.92 11.05
CA LEU A 129 -1.39 10.14 9.89
C LEU A 129 -0.33 11.20 10.25
N HIS A 130 0.94 10.84 10.14
CA HIS A 130 2.05 11.77 10.34
C HIS A 130 2.38 12.48 9.02
N PRO A 131 2.76 13.78 9.07
CA PRO A 131 3.11 14.53 7.88
C PRO A 131 4.45 14.11 7.27
N ASP A 132 5.35 13.52 8.07
CA ASP A 132 6.67 13.11 7.63
C ASP A 132 6.62 11.93 6.66
N VAL A 133 7.46 12.00 5.62
CA VAL A 133 7.68 10.91 4.68
C VAL A 133 8.78 10.02 5.23
N ALA A 134 8.43 8.79 5.59
CA ALA A 134 9.34 7.88 6.29
C ALA A 134 10.00 6.85 5.36
N SER A 135 9.43 6.59 4.19
CA SER A 135 9.89 5.52 3.31
C SER A 135 9.50 5.71 1.85
N VAL A 136 10.07 4.86 1.00
CA VAL A 136 9.69 4.69 -0.40
C VAL A 136 9.27 3.23 -0.63
N THR A 137 8.14 2.99 -1.29
CA THR A 137 7.68 1.64 -1.63
C THR A 137 8.07 1.29 -3.07
N HIS A 138 8.81 0.19 -3.21
CA HIS A 138 9.38 -0.33 -4.45
C HIS A 138 8.67 -1.62 -4.87
N PHE A 139 7.34 -1.58 -4.99
CA PHE A 139 6.53 -2.74 -5.36
C PHE A 139 6.66 -3.13 -6.85
N ASN A 140 7.28 -2.31 -7.69
CA ASN A 140 7.37 -2.49 -9.14
C ASN A 140 8.50 -3.44 -9.60
N THR A 141 8.80 -4.45 -8.78
CA THR A 141 9.87 -5.43 -9.00
C THR A 141 9.61 -6.39 -10.16
N THR A 142 8.34 -6.69 -10.43
CA THR A 142 7.91 -7.50 -11.56
C THR A 142 6.65 -6.91 -12.18
N PRO A 143 6.29 -7.26 -13.43
CA PRO A 143 5.02 -6.86 -14.02
C PRO A 143 3.82 -7.24 -13.15
N PHE A 144 3.82 -8.45 -12.58
CA PHE A 144 2.74 -8.91 -11.70
C PHE A 144 2.69 -8.13 -10.40
N ASN A 145 3.82 -7.90 -9.70
CA ASN A 145 3.81 -7.14 -8.44
C ASN A 145 3.36 -5.68 -8.66
N ALA A 146 3.83 -5.05 -9.76
CA ALA A 146 3.38 -3.73 -10.16
C ALA A 146 1.86 -3.70 -10.40
N TRP A 147 1.34 -4.66 -11.17
CA TRP A 147 -0.09 -4.79 -11.47
C TRP A 147 -0.91 -5.07 -10.20
N LYS A 148 -0.47 -6.01 -9.35
CA LYS A 148 -1.08 -6.40 -8.08
C LYS A 148 -1.27 -5.19 -7.17
N SER A 149 -0.21 -4.40 -6.99
CA SER A 149 -0.24 -3.18 -6.18
C SER A 149 -1.19 -2.12 -6.73
N GLY A 150 -1.12 -1.84 -8.04
CA GLY A 150 -2.05 -0.92 -8.70
C GLY A 150 -3.51 -1.36 -8.58
N PHE A 151 -3.79 -2.65 -8.81
CA PHE A 151 -5.13 -3.23 -8.73
C PHE A 151 -5.71 -3.10 -7.33
N ARG A 152 -5.00 -3.58 -6.31
CA ARG A 152 -5.49 -3.60 -4.92
C ARG A 152 -5.81 -2.21 -4.41
N GLU A 153 -4.91 -1.26 -4.63
CA GLU A 153 -5.11 0.10 -4.13
C GLU A 153 -6.24 0.81 -4.88
N SER A 154 -6.27 0.68 -6.20
CA SER A 154 -7.32 1.33 -7.01
C SER A 154 -8.70 0.72 -6.78
N ALA A 155 -8.78 -0.58 -6.47
CA ALA A 155 -10.04 -1.21 -6.07
C ALA A 155 -10.59 -0.60 -4.78
N LYS A 156 -9.73 -0.36 -3.78
CA LYS A 156 -10.15 0.30 -2.53
C LYS A 156 -10.54 1.76 -2.75
N LEU A 157 -9.73 2.53 -3.47
CA LEU A 157 -10.01 3.93 -3.77
C LEU A 157 -11.29 4.13 -4.59
N ALA A 158 -11.62 3.17 -5.45
CA ALA A 158 -12.82 3.21 -6.27
C ALA A 158 -14.06 2.62 -5.57
N SER A 159 -13.88 1.86 -4.48
CA SER A 159 -14.97 1.22 -3.74
C SER A 159 -15.75 2.26 -2.92
N GLY A 160 -17.08 2.17 -2.98
CA GLY A 160 -18.00 3.10 -2.31
C GLY A 160 -18.90 3.86 -3.29
N ASN A 161 -20.09 4.22 -2.83
CA ASN A 161 -21.11 4.92 -3.65
C ASN A 161 -20.68 6.34 -4.02
N MET A 162 -19.81 6.97 -3.21
CA MET A 162 -19.20 8.27 -3.48
C MET A 162 -17.70 8.16 -3.18
N VAL A 163 -16.87 8.39 -4.20
CA VAL A 163 -15.42 8.52 -4.02
C VAL A 163 -15.16 9.98 -3.66
N ASP A 164 -14.59 10.23 -2.48
CA ASP A 164 -14.23 11.61 -2.10
C ASP A 164 -13.17 12.18 -3.07
N GLU A 165 -13.10 13.50 -3.19
CA GLU A 165 -12.24 14.19 -4.16
C GLU A 165 -10.75 13.79 -4.05
N ARG A 166 -10.25 13.53 -2.83
CA ARG A 166 -8.87 13.11 -2.62
C ARG A 166 -8.65 11.68 -3.10
N SER A 167 -9.58 10.79 -2.79
CA SER A 167 -9.57 9.41 -3.28
C SER A 167 -9.66 9.36 -4.80
N LEU A 168 -10.49 10.21 -5.42
CA LEU A 168 -10.61 10.31 -6.88
C LEU A 168 -9.32 10.84 -7.51
N SER A 169 -8.73 11.88 -6.94
CA SER A 169 -7.47 12.46 -7.42
C SER A 169 -6.34 11.42 -7.40
N ARG A 170 -6.19 10.69 -6.30
CA ARG A 170 -5.22 9.59 -6.18
C ARG A 170 -5.49 8.49 -7.20
N LEU A 171 -6.76 8.09 -7.34
CA LEU A 171 -7.16 7.06 -8.30
C LEU A 171 -6.81 7.46 -9.75
N MET A 172 -7.01 8.73 -10.12
CA MET A 172 -6.61 9.24 -11.44
C MET A 172 -5.10 9.14 -11.66
N VAL A 173 -4.30 9.43 -10.64
CA VAL A 173 -2.84 9.31 -10.71
C VAL A 173 -2.40 7.86 -10.89
N TRP A 174 -2.93 6.94 -10.08
CA TRP A 174 -2.67 5.51 -10.20
C TRP A 174 -2.99 4.97 -11.61
N MET A 175 -4.05 5.47 -12.23
CA MET A 175 -4.46 5.06 -13.57
C MET A 175 -3.75 5.79 -14.72
N SER A 176 -2.88 6.77 -14.45
CA SER A 176 -2.35 7.67 -15.49
C SER A 176 -0.83 7.83 -15.49
N ILE A 177 -0.20 7.87 -14.31
CA ILE A 177 1.21 8.31 -14.15
C ILE A 177 2.08 7.13 -13.73
N GLY A 178 3.28 7.08 -14.31
CA GLY A 178 4.31 6.09 -14.00
C GLY A 178 4.89 5.35 -15.19
N SER A 179 4.51 5.70 -16.43
CA SER A 179 5.00 5.04 -17.64
C SER A 179 6.51 5.16 -17.86
N ASP A 180 7.18 6.10 -17.17
CA ASP A 180 8.62 6.31 -17.15
C ASP A 180 9.38 5.35 -16.20
N THR A 181 8.71 4.73 -15.23
CA THR A 181 9.33 3.79 -14.28
C THR A 181 9.25 2.34 -14.80
N GLU A 182 10.23 1.53 -14.41
CA GLU A 182 10.20 0.08 -14.65
C GLU A 182 8.88 -0.55 -14.16
N HIS A 183 8.28 -1.40 -15.01
CA HIS A 183 6.96 -2.01 -14.81
C HIS A 183 5.79 -1.05 -14.51
N GLY A 184 5.97 0.27 -14.65
CA GLY A 184 4.93 1.25 -14.37
C GLY A 184 3.73 1.12 -15.31
N TYR A 185 3.93 0.65 -16.54
CA TYR A 185 2.83 0.29 -17.46
C TYR A 185 1.90 -0.79 -16.87
N ALA A 186 2.47 -1.79 -16.17
CA ALA A 186 1.71 -2.87 -15.55
C ALA A 186 0.97 -2.36 -14.32
N CYS A 187 1.60 -1.47 -13.54
CA CYS A 187 0.95 -0.76 -12.44
C CYS A 187 -0.27 0.04 -12.89
N ILE A 188 -0.12 0.88 -13.92
CA ILE A 188 -1.21 1.66 -14.51
C ILE A 188 -2.33 0.75 -15.01
N PHE A 189 -1.99 -0.36 -15.67
CA PHE A 189 -2.97 -1.31 -16.14
C PHE A 189 -3.73 -1.99 -14.99
N GLY A 190 -3.01 -2.42 -13.96
CA GLY A 190 -3.59 -2.97 -12.73
C GLY A 190 -4.52 -1.99 -12.06
N ALA A 191 -4.11 -0.72 -11.95
CA ALA A 191 -4.94 0.35 -11.39
C ALA A 191 -6.27 0.51 -12.13
N LYS A 192 -6.26 0.51 -13.47
CA LYS A 192 -7.49 0.60 -14.27
C LYS A 192 -8.41 -0.62 -14.05
N CYS A 193 -7.84 -1.82 -14.00
CA CYS A 193 -8.60 -3.04 -13.70
C CYS A 193 -9.19 -3.01 -12.29
N GLY A 194 -8.39 -2.61 -11.29
CA GLY A 194 -8.81 -2.48 -9.91
C GLY A 194 -9.91 -1.43 -9.74
N ALA A 195 -9.80 -0.29 -10.42
CA ALA A 195 -10.82 0.76 -10.38
C ALA A 195 -12.19 0.25 -10.85
N LEU A 196 -12.24 -0.48 -11.98
CA LEU A 196 -13.47 -1.11 -12.47
C LEU A 196 -13.99 -2.14 -11.48
N PHE A 197 -13.12 -2.99 -10.96
CA PHE A 197 -13.48 -3.99 -9.96
C PHE A 197 -14.10 -3.35 -8.71
N GLY A 198 -13.49 -2.30 -8.18
CA GLY A 198 -13.99 -1.56 -7.02
C GLY A 198 -15.33 -0.87 -7.28
N LYS A 199 -15.53 -0.28 -8.47
CA LYS A 199 -16.81 0.32 -8.87
C LYS A 199 -17.94 -0.72 -8.98
N MET A 200 -17.64 -1.89 -9.53
CA MET A 200 -18.64 -2.93 -9.75
C MET A 200 -19.01 -3.67 -8.46
N ASN A 201 -18.04 -3.85 -7.55
CA ASN A 201 -18.19 -4.78 -6.43
C ASN A 201 -18.06 -4.10 -5.06
N GLY A 202 -17.91 -2.77 -4.98
CA GLY A 202 -17.63 -2.07 -3.73
C GLY A 202 -18.69 -2.24 -2.62
N SER A 203 -19.91 -2.64 -2.97
CA SER A 203 -20.98 -2.97 -2.01
C SER A 203 -21.01 -4.44 -1.57
N ASP A 204 -20.16 -5.29 -2.13
CA ASP A 204 -20.05 -6.71 -1.80
C ASP A 204 -18.71 -7.00 -1.10
N PRO A 205 -18.72 -7.11 0.25
CA PRO A 205 -17.52 -7.38 1.03
C PRO A 205 -16.83 -8.70 0.67
N GLN A 206 -17.58 -9.73 0.26
CA GLN A 206 -17.01 -11.04 -0.07
C GLN A 206 -16.20 -10.95 -1.35
N THR A 207 -16.75 -10.31 -2.37
CA THR A 207 -16.01 -10.07 -3.61
C THR A 207 -14.85 -9.11 -3.39
N MET A 208 -15.03 -8.02 -2.62
CA MET A 208 -13.93 -7.10 -2.32
C MET A 208 -12.78 -7.76 -1.57
N ALA A 209 -13.01 -8.81 -0.76
CA ALA A 209 -11.96 -9.54 -0.08
C ALA A 209 -10.99 -10.27 -1.03
N LEU A 210 -11.40 -10.54 -2.28
CA LEU A 210 -10.55 -11.19 -3.30
C LEU A 210 -9.29 -10.38 -3.64
N ILE A 211 -9.28 -9.07 -3.40
CA ILE A 211 -8.07 -8.26 -3.59
C ILE A 211 -6.95 -8.64 -2.60
N ASN A 212 -7.22 -9.45 -1.58
CA ASN A 212 -6.21 -9.99 -0.67
C ASN A 212 -5.81 -11.43 -0.98
N ASP A 213 -6.41 -12.05 -2.00
CA ASP A 213 -6.05 -13.37 -2.51
C ASP A 213 -5.08 -13.22 -3.68
N PHE A 214 -3.80 -13.47 -3.43
CA PHE A 214 -2.75 -13.28 -4.43
C PHE A 214 -2.80 -14.35 -5.53
N ASP A 215 -3.32 -15.54 -5.24
CA ASP A 215 -3.51 -16.60 -6.23
C ASP A 215 -4.62 -16.20 -7.22
N TRP A 216 -5.73 -15.65 -6.70
CA TRP A 216 -6.79 -15.07 -7.51
C TRP A 216 -6.31 -13.89 -8.35
N LEU A 217 -5.55 -12.94 -7.76
CA LEU A 217 -4.99 -11.81 -8.49
C LEU A 217 -4.04 -12.25 -9.61
N LEU A 218 -3.23 -13.28 -9.39
CA LEU A 218 -2.38 -13.86 -10.44
C LEU A 218 -3.22 -14.46 -11.56
N GLY A 219 -4.32 -15.15 -11.23
CA GLY A 219 -5.31 -15.62 -12.20
C GLY A 219 -5.90 -14.49 -13.04
N GLU A 220 -6.33 -13.39 -12.41
CA GLU A 220 -6.88 -12.23 -13.10
C GLU A 220 -5.83 -11.50 -13.96
N TYR A 221 -4.60 -11.38 -13.47
CA TYR A 221 -3.47 -10.86 -14.24
C TYR A 221 -3.23 -11.68 -15.52
N ASN A 222 -3.20 -13.01 -15.40
CA ASN A 222 -2.97 -13.91 -16.54
C ASN A 222 -4.11 -13.92 -17.57
N LYS A 223 -5.35 -13.69 -17.14
CA LYS A 223 -6.50 -13.51 -18.05
C LYS A 223 -6.46 -12.15 -18.77
N SER A 224 -5.88 -11.15 -18.12
CA SER A 224 -5.83 -9.76 -18.60
C SER A 224 -4.72 -9.59 -19.64
N LYS A 225 -5.08 -9.58 -20.93
CA LYS A 225 -4.09 -9.54 -22.02
C LYS A 225 -3.53 -8.15 -22.32
N SER A 226 -4.38 -7.12 -22.26
CA SER A 226 -4.01 -5.73 -22.57
C SER A 226 -5.18 -4.78 -22.30
N PHE A 227 -4.89 -3.49 -22.27
CA PHE A 227 -5.92 -2.45 -22.20
C PHE A 227 -6.76 -2.43 -23.48
N THR A 228 -8.09 -2.44 -23.34
CA THR A 228 -9.02 -2.50 -24.48
C THR A 228 -9.92 -1.27 -24.57
N THR A 229 -10.46 -1.00 -25.76
CA THR A 229 -11.51 0.01 -25.96
C THR A 229 -12.73 -0.27 -25.08
N LYS A 230 -13.07 -1.55 -24.85
CA LYS A 230 -14.14 -1.95 -23.95
C LYS A 230 -13.88 -1.47 -22.51
N MET A 231 -12.68 -1.71 -21.97
CA MET A 231 -12.31 -1.19 -20.64
C MET A 231 -12.37 0.34 -20.57
N THR A 232 -11.90 1.03 -21.62
CA THR A 232 -11.97 2.49 -21.69
C THR A 232 -13.42 2.98 -21.58
N ASN A 233 -14.33 2.33 -22.30
CA ASN A 233 -15.75 2.67 -22.26
C ASN A 233 -16.38 2.35 -20.90
N GLN A 234 -15.99 1.24 -20.27
CA GLN A 234 -16.48 0.91 -18.92
C GLN A 234 -16.02 1.92 -17.87
N LEU A 235 -14.77 2.38 -17.92
CA LEU A 235 -14.26 3.41 -17.00
C LEU A 235 -15.06 4.71 -17.17
N LYS A 236 -15.32 5.11 -18.41
CA LYS A 236 -16.17 6.27 -18.76
C LYS A 236 -17.57 6.19 -18.17
N MET A 237 -18.19 5.00 -18.15
CA MET A 237 -19.52 4.81 -17.56
C MET A 237 -19.57 5.09 -16.05
N TYR A 238 -18.41 5.05 -15.37
CA TYR A 238 -18.27 5.36 -13.95
C TYR A 238 -17.60 6.73 -13.72
N ASP A 239 -17.61 7.60 -14.73
CA ASP A 239 -16.95 8.91 -14.74
C ASP A 239 -15.43 8.85 -14.47
N LEU A 240 -14.81 7.69 -14.71
CA LEU A 240 -13.37 7.50 -14.60
C LEU A 240 -12.70 7.71 -15.95
N ASN A 241 -11.98 8.83 -16.10
CA ASN A 241 -11.39 9.25 -17.37
C ASN A 241 -9.86 9.46 -17.26
N PRO A 242 -9.08 8.39 -16.99
CA PRO A 242 -7.64 8.53 -16.87
C PRO A 242 -6.98 8.92 -18.20
N ILE A 243 -6.04 9.85 -18.13
CA ILE A 243 -5.25 10.30 -19.28
C ILE A 243 -4.04 9.38 -19.41
N SER A 244 -3.73 8.96 -20.63
CA SER A 244 -2.51 8.19 -20.88
C SER A 244 -1.38 9.15 -21.22
N PHE A 245 -0.30 9.11 -20.44
CA PHE A 245 0.85 9.98 -20.62
C PHE A 245 2.05 9.22 -21.22
N THR A 246 2.80 9.89 -22.10
CA THR A 246 4.11 9.39 -22.55
C THR A 246 5.08 9.30 -21.36
N LYS A 247 6.24 8.66 -21.58
CA LYS A 247 7.27 8.60 -20.53
C LYS A 247 7.73 10.00 -20.11
N GLU A 248 7.97 10.89 -21.07
CA GLU A 248 8.40 12.26 -20.81
C GLU A 248 7.33 13.04 -20.03
N GLN A 249 6.06 12.86 -20.39
CA GLN A 249 4.95 13.49 -19.69
C GLN A 249 4.78 12.94 -18.27
N SER A 250 4.86 11.62 -18.06
CA SER A 250 4.81 11.03 -16.72
C SER A 250 5.96 11.53 -15.84
N LEU A 251 7.18 11.57 -16.36
CA LEU A 251 8.35 12.07 -15.64
C LEU A 251 8.20 13.56 -15.29
N PHE A 252 7.71 14.38 -16.24
CA PHE A 252 7.43 15.78 -16.01
C PHE A 252 6.39 15.96 -14.90
N LEU A 253 5.26 15.25 -14.99
CA LEU A 253 4.19 15.34 -14.02
C LEU A 253 4.67 14.93 -12.63
N LYS A 254 5.38 13.80 -12.48
CA LYS A 254 5.94 13.36 -11.19
C LYS A 254 6.77 14.42 -10.45
N LYS A 255 7.48 15.27 -11.20
CA LYS A 255 8.31 16.35 -10.63
C LYS A 255 7.51 17.60 -10.26
N ASN A 256 6.31 17.76 -10.83
CA ASN A 256 5.51 18.99 -10.75
C ASN A 256 4.12 18.78 -10.13
N LEU A 257 3.75 17.54 -9.81
CA LEU A 257 2.50 17.22 -9.13
C LEU A 257 2.63 17.58 -7.65
N TYR A 258 2.08 18.72 -7.29
CA TYR A 258 1.90 19.12 -5.90
C TYR A 258 0.63 18.46 -5.34
N PHE A 259 0.63 17.15 -5.15
CA PHE A 259 -0.34 16.51 -4.26
C PHE A 259 0.19 16.64 -2.83
N LYS A 260 0.12 17.86 -2.28
CA LYS A 260 0.36 18.13 -0.86
C LYS A 260 -0.95 18.11 -0.10
#